data_AF-A0A7Y4WG62-F1
#
_entry.id   AF-A0A7Y4WG62-F1
#
_cell.length_a   1.000
_cell.length_b   1.000
_cell.length_c   1.000
_cell.angle_alpha   90.00
_cell.angle_beta   90.00
_cell.angle_gamma   90.00
#
_symmetry.space_group_name_H-M   'P 1'
#
loop_
_entity.id
_entity.type
_entity.pdbx_description
1 polymer ?
#
loop_
_entity_poly.entity_id
_entity_poly.type
_entity_poly.pdbx_seq_one_letter_code
_entity_poly.pdbx_strand_id
1 'polypeptide(L)' 'GVQAPELPPTIFLFQRNLERASRTRDELRDEIRTTLFHELGHALGFDEDGVDELGLG' A
#
# COMPACT_ATOMS: atom_id res chain seq x y z
N GLY A 1 17.40 -25.08 16.86
CA GLY A 1 17.62 -23.63 16.79
C GLY A 1 16.28 -22.97 16.88
N VAL A 2 16.11 -21.98 17.75
CA VAL A 2 14.84 -21.23 17.83
C VAL A 2 14.68 -20.42 16.54
N GLN A 3 13.63 -20.73 15.79
CA GLN A 3 13.22 -19.94 14.63
C GLN A 3 12.71 -18.60 15.18
N ALA A 4 13.28 -17.48 14.71
CA ALA A 4 12.76 -16.17 15.06
C ALA A 4 11.28 -16.13 14.64
N PRO A 5 10.37 -15.57 15.47
CA PRO A 5 8.98 -15.43 15.06
C PRO A 5 8.95 -14.65 13.74
N GLU A 6 8.21 -15.16 12.75
CA GLU A 6 8.01 -14.44 11.50
C GLU A 6 7.35 -13.10 11.84
N LEU A 7 8.04 -12.01 11.55
CA LEU A 7 7.51 -10.67 11.77
C LEU A 7 6.26 -10.53 10.90
N PRO A 8 5.22 -9.81 11.38
CA PRO A 8 4.07 -9.53 10.55
C PRO A 8 4.51 -8.82 9.27
N PRO A 9 3.81 -9.04 8.15
CA PRO A 9 4.09 -8.33 6.91
C PRO A 9 4.10 -6.82 7.16
N THR A 10 5.14 -6.16 6.67
CA THR A 10 5.35 -4.72 6.85
C THR A 10 5.07 -4.02 5.53
N ILE A 11 4.17 -3.03 5.55
CA ILE A 11 3.87 -2.17 4.41
C ILE A 11 4.69 -0.88 4.54
N PHE A 12 5.36 -0.49 3.46
CA PHE A 12 6.17 0.73 3.40
C PHE A 12 5.50 1.78 2.53
N LEU A 13 5.32 2.99 3.07
CA LEU A 13 4.84 4.15 2.33
C LEU A 13 5.93 5.21 2.25
N PHE A 14 6.21 5.70 1.04
CA PHE A 14 7.26 6.68 0.81
C PHE A 14 6.66 8.09 0.75
N GLN A 15 6.70 8.81 1.87
CA GLN A 15 6.09 10.14 2.02
C GLN A 15 6.38 11.09 0.86
N ARG A 16 7.66 11.26 0.47
CA ARG A 16 8.04 12.18 -0.62
C ARG A 16 7.48 11.78 -1.99
N ASN A 17 7.22 10.50 -2.22
CA ASN A 17 6.63 10.05 -3.49
C ASN A 17 5.14 10.39 -3.51
N LEU A 18 4.42 10.09 -2.42
CA LEU A 18 2.99 10.41 -2.27
C LEU A 18 2.74 11.92 -2.35
N GLU A 19 3.58 12.72 -1.68
CA GLU A 19 3.53 14.19 -1.76
C GLU A 19 3.82 14.75 -3.16
N ARG A 20 4.58 14.04 -4.00
CA ARG A 20 4.83 14.44 -5.40
C ARG A 20 3.67 14.07 -6.32
N ALA A 21 2.94 13.01 -6.00
CA ALA A 21 1.75 12.57 -6.74
C ALA A 21 0.53 13.44 -6.42
N SER A 22 0.55 14.16 -5.30
CA SER A 22 -0.59 14.96 -4.80
C SER A 22 -0.31 16.46 -4.80
N ARG A 23 -1.34 17.28 -5.05
CA ARG A 23 -1.28 18.75 -5.05
C ARG A 23 -2.00 19.38 -3.86
N THR A 24 -2.87 18.60 -3.21
CA THR A 24 -3.61 19.02 -2.02
C THR A 24 -3.49 17.99 -0.90
N ARG A 25 -3.87 18.38 0.32
CA ARG A 25 -3.93 17.44 1.45
C ARG A 25 -4.97 16.35 1.26
N ASP A 26 -6.09 16.67 0.60
CA ASP A 26 -7.15 15.70 0.34
C ASP A 26 -6.67 14.68 -0.69
N GLU A 27 -6.03 15.13 -1.77
CA GLU A 27 -5.37 14.25 -2.74
C GLU A 27 -4.30 13.37 -2.07
N LEU A 28 -3.47 13.91 -1.18
CA LEU A 28 -2.46 13.12 -0.45
C LEU A 28 -3.11 12.04 0.42
N ARG A 29 -4.25 12.33 1.04
CA ARG A 29 -4.98 11.37 1.84
C ARG A 29 -5.54 10.24 0.97
N ASP A 30 -6.06 10.57 -0.20
CA ASP A 30 -6.59 9.60 -1.14
C ASP A 30 -5.44 8.74 -1.72
N GLU A 31 -4.32 9.36 -2.07
CA GLU A 31 -3.11 8.66 -2.53
C GLU A 31 -2.57 7.68 -1.47
N ILE A 32 -2.41 8.13 -0.22
CA ILE A 32 -2.04 7.25 0.91
C ILE A 32 -3.00 6.07 1.02
N ARG A 33 -4.30 6.32 0.88
CA ARG A 33 -5.33 5.29 1.00
C ARG A 33 -5.19 4.26 -0.12
N THR A 34 -5.08 4.72 -1.36
CA THR A 34 -4.93 3.86 -2.53
C THR A 34 -3.68 3.01 -2.42
N THR A 35 -2.51 3.62 -2.20
CA THR A 35 -1.25 2.88 -2.06
C THR A 35 -1.29 1.89 -0.90
N LEU A 36 -1.85 2.27 0.25
CA LEU A 36 -1.94 1.36 1.40
C LEU A 36 -2.78 0.12 1.09
N PHE A 37 -3.95 0.30 0.48
CA PHE A 37 -4.82 -0.83 0.16
C PHE A 37 -4.25 -1.70 -0.96
N HIS A 38 -3.53 -1.10 -1.92
CA HIS A 38 -2.82 -1.81 -2.97
C HIS A 38 -1.77 -2.77 -2.36
N GLU A 39 -0.87 -2.24 -1.53
CA GLU A 39 0.16 -3.03 -0.85
C GLU A 39 -0.44 -4.06 0.12
N LEU A 40 -1.57 -3.72 0.76
CA LEU A 40 -2.32 -4.69 1.59
C LEU A 40 -2.91 -5.81 0.74
N GLY A 41 -3.42 -5.52 -0.46
CA GLY A 41 -3.89 -6.51 -1.42
C GLY A 41 -2.78 -7.51 -1.76
N HIS A 42 -1.60 -7.03 -2.11
CA HIS A 42 -0.45 -7.91 -2.33
C HIS A 42 -0.04 -8.70 -1.10
N ALA A 43 -0.04 -8.08 0.08
CA ALA A 43 0.25 -8.77 1.34
C ALA A 43 -0.76 -9.90 1.66
N LEU A 44 -1.99 -9.80 1.13
CA LEU A 44 -3.04 -10.81 1.24
C LEU A 44 -3.04 -11.84 0.08
N GLY A 45 -2.18 -11.65 -0.92
CA GLY A 45 -2.01 -12.56 -2.06
C GLY A 45 -2.82 -12.21 -3.32
N PHE A 46 -3.34 -10.99 -3.42
CA PHE A 46 -3.91 -10.48 -4.67
C PHE A 46 -2.80 -10.08 -5.66
N ASP A 47 -3.04 -10.33 -6.94
CA ASP A 47 -2.25 -9.82 -8.06
C ASP A 47 -2.75 -8.43 -8.50
N GLU A 48 -2.09 -7.82 -9.49
CA GLU A 48 -2.43 -6.48 -10.01
C GLU A 48 -3.90 -6.40 -10.44
N ASP A 49 -4.38 -7.40 -11.18
CA ASP A 49 -5.78 -7.45 -11.67
C ASP A 49 -6.77 -7.46 -10.50
N GLY A 50 -6.50 -8.25 -9.45
CA GLY A 50 -7.35 -8.31 -8.26
C GLY A 50 -7.34 -7.03 -7.43
N VAL A 51 -6.24 -6.26 -7.46
CA VAL A 51 -6.14 -4.95 -6.80
C VAL A 51 -6.86 -3.87 -7.62
N ASP A 52 -6.76 -3.90 -8.95
CA ASP A 52 -7.46 -3.00 -9.87
C ASP A 52 -8.98 -3.16 -9.78
N GLU A 53 -9.48 -4.38 -9.63
CA GLU A 53 -10.91 -4.66 -9.41
C GLU A 53 -11.48 -3.96 -8.15
N LEU A 54 -10.62 -3.65 -7.18
CA LEU A 54 -10.97 -2.91 -5.97
C LEU A 54 -10.90 -1.38 -6.15
N GLY A 55 -10.48 -0.90 -7.33
CA GLY A 55 -10.30 0.51 -7.64
C GLY A 55 -9.05 1.12 -7.00
N LEU A 56 -7.98 0.32 -6.89
CA LEU A 56 -6.74 0.66 -6.18
C LEU A 56 -5.50 0.80 -7.10
N GLY A 57 -5.72 0.83 -8.41
CA GLY A 57 -4.69 1.06 -9.44
C GLY A 57 -4.38 2.52 -9.72
#